data_AF-A0A2N2BNV5-F1
#
_entry.id   AF-A0A2N2BNV5-F1
#
_cell.length_a   1.000
_cell.length_b   1.000
_cell.length_c   1.000
_cell.angle_alpha   90.00
_cell.angle_beta   90.00
_cell.angle_gamma   90.00
#
_symmetry.space_group_name_H-M   'P 1'
#
loop_
_entity.id
_entity.type
_entity.pdbx_description
1 polymer ?
#
loop_
_entity_poly.entity_id
_entity_poly.type
_entity_poly.pdbx_seq_one_letter_code
_entity_poly.pdbx_strand_id
1 'polypeptide(L)' 'KRRIKEAYRLNEDSFSKGYDIILIAKESIKEVPYSSLEKSLKHLFYKKNLMRP' A
#
# COMPACT_ATOMS: atom_id res chain seq x y z
N LYS A 1 5.45 10.95 0.35
CA LYS A 1 4.67 10.72 -0.90
C LYS A 1 5.32 9.67 -1.83
N ARG A 2 6.57 9.85 -2.30
CA ARG A 2 7.25 8.91 -3.24
C ARG A 2 7.24 7.44 -2.77
N ARG A 3 7.61 7.20 -1.51
CA ARG A 3 7.70 5.84 -0.93
C ARG A 3 6.38 5.05 -1.00
N ILE A 4 5.23 5.72 -0.82
CA ILE A 4 3.91 5.08 -0.87
C ILE A 4 3.54 4.72 -2.31
N LYS A 5 3.76 5.66 -3.25
CA LYS A 5 3.52 5.41 -4.68
C LYS A 5 4.37 4.24 -5.19
N GLU A 6 5.63 4.19 -4.76
CA GLU A 6 6.54 3.10 -5.14
C GLU A 6 6.10 1.75 -4.57
N ALA A 7 5.70 1.72 -3.29
CA ALA A 7 5.18 0.50 -2.67
C ALA A 7 3.92 -0.02 -3.37
N TYR A 8 3.05 0.88 -3.85
CA TYR A 8 1.92 0.49 -4.68
C TYR A 8 2.37 -0.05 -6.04
N ARG A 9 3.21 0.69 -6.78
CA ARG A 9 3.67 0.30 -8.12
C ARG A 9 4.37 -1.06 -8.14
N LEU A 10 5.23 -1.33 -7.15
CA LEU A 10 5.95 -2.60 -7.06
C LEU A 10 5.05 -3.80 -6.73
N ASN A 11 3.83 -3.56 -6.25
CA ASN A 11 2.88 -4.60 -5.84
C ASN A 11 1.55 -4.54 -6.60
N GLU A 12 1.47 -3.71 -7.64
CA GLU A 12 0.24 -3.47 -8.40
C GLU A 12 -0.34 -4.76 -8.99
N ASP A 13 0.53 -5.71 -9.36
CA ASP A 13 0.12 -7.01 -9.87
C ASP A 13 -0.55 -7.91 -8.84
N SER A 14 -0.30 -7.67 -7.56
CA SER A 14 -0.97 -8.37 -6.46
C SER A 14 -2.27 -7.69 -6.04
N PHE A 15 -2.59 -6.50 -6.55
CA PHE A 15 -3.75 -5.71 -6.13
C PHE A 15 -4.87 -5.73 -7.18
N SER A 16 -6.11 -5.74 -6.70
CA SER A 16 -7.30 -5.73 -7.54
C SER A 16 -7.40 -4.42 -8.31
N LYS A 17 -7.69 -4.53 -9.61
CA LYS A 17 -7.90 -3.38 -10.52
C LYS A 17 -9.35 -2.90 -10.46
N GLY A 18 -9.59 -1.67 -10.96
CA GLY A 18 -10.94 -1.09 -11.07
C GLY A 18 -11.41 -0.30 -9.86
N TYR A 19 -10.50 0.07 -8.96
CA TYR A 19 -10.80 0.87 -7.77
C TYR A 19 -10.10 2.22 -7.82
N ASP A 20 -10.81 3.28 -7.41
CA ASP A 20 -10.21 4.55 -7.05
C ASP A 20 -9.79 4.51 -5.57
N ILE A 21 -8.48 4.41 -5.32
CA ILE A 21 -7.93 4.24 -3.98
C ILE A 21 -7.24 5.54 -3.52
N ILE A 22 -7.73 6.09 -2.41
CA ILE A 22 -7.09 7.23 -1.74
C ILE A 22 -6.30 6.72 -0.52
N LEU A 23 -4.98 6.91 -0.54
CA LEU A 23 -4.09 6.56 0.57
C LEU A 23 -3.75 7.81 1.40
N ILE A 24 -4.18 7.82 2.67
CA ILE A 24 -3.87 8.90 3.62
C ILE A 24 -2.71 8.45 4.51
N ALA A 25 -1.60 9.17 4.42
CA ALA A 25 -0.41 8.88 5.21
C ALA A 25 -0.46 9.60 6.57
N LYS A 26 -0.27 8.86 7.67
CA LYS A 26 -0.10 9.44 9.00
C LYS A 26 1.30 10.00 9.19
N GLU A 27 1.47 10.97 10.10
CA GLU A 27 2.77 11.59 10.40
C GLU A 27 3.85 10.57 10.82
N SER A 28 3.46 9.55 11.58
CA SER A 28 4.35 8.48 12.05
C SER A 28 5.05 7.70 10.93
N ILE A 29 4.58 7.78 9.68
CA ILE A 29 5.19 7.07 8.55
C ILE A 29 6.59 7.61 8.18
N LYS A 30 6.94 8.82 8.64
CA LYS A 30 8.21 9.48 8.31
C LYS A 30 9.42 8.66 8.77
N GLU A 31 9.32 8.03 9.93
CA GLU A 31 10.40 7.28 10.58
C GLU A 31 10.35 5.77 10.30
N VAL A 32 9.31 5.31 9.61
CA VAL A 32 9.10 3.88 9.37
C VAL A 32 9.99 3.40 8.21
N PRO A 33 10.66 2.23 8.32
CA PRO A 33 11.41 1.61 7.23
C PRO A 33 10.53 1.27 6.03
N TYR A 34 11.12 1.17 4.84
CA TYR A 34 10.35 0.92 3.60
C TYR A 34 9.65 -0.44 3.62
N SER A 35 10.35 -1.48 4.09
CA SER A 35 9.79 -2.82 4.27
C SER A 35 8.54 -2.83 5.17
N SER A 36 8.57 -2.07 6.27
CA SER A 36 7.42 -1.93 7.16
C SER A 36 6.26 -1.20 6.50
N LEU A 37 6.54 -0.14 5.73
CA LEU A 37 5.52 0.57 4.94
C LEU A 37 4.85 -0.36 3.93
N GLU A 38 5.64 -1.13 3.19
CA GLU A 38 5.13 -2.09 2.20
C GLU A 38 4.29 -3.19 2.86
N LYS A 39 4.77 -3.76 3.97
CA LYS A 39 4.03 -4.76 4.75
C LYS A 39 2.69 -4.21 5.24
N SER A 40 2.66 -2.99 5.76
CA SER A 40 1.43 -2.33 6.19
C SER A 40 0.46 -2.08 5.02
N LEU A 41 0.98 -1.70 3.84
CA LEU A 41 0.16 -1.52 2.64
C LEU A 41 -0.50 -2.84 2.22
N LYS A 42 0.27 -3.93 2.10
CA LYS A 42 -0.24 -5.27 1.77
C LYS A 42 -1.29 -5.73 2.77
N HIS A 43 -1.01 -5.55 4.07
CA HIS A 43 -1.93 -5.92 5.14
C HIS A 43 -3.26 -5.15 5.05
N LEU A 44 -3.22 -3.86 4.73
CA LEU A 44 -4.43 -3.05 4.56
C LEU A 44 -5.27 -3.54 3.38
N PHE A 45 -4.64 -3.80 2.23
CA PHE A 45 -5.35 -4.28 1.06
C PHE A 45 -5.92 -5.69 1.26
N TYR A 46 -5.18 -6.58 1.93
CA TYR A 46 -5.68 -7.91 2.32
C TYR A 46 -6.94 -7.79 3.18
N LYS A 47 -6.90 -6.94 4.23
CA LYS A 47 -8.05 -6.72 5.11
C LYS A 47 -9.28 -6.13 4.39
N LYS A 48 -9.06 -5.44 3.27
CA LYS A 48 -10.11 -4.84 2.45
C LYS A 48 -10.53 -5.70 1.25
N ASN A 49 -10.03 -6.95 1.16
CA ASN A 49 -10.27 -7.86 0.03
C ASN A 49 -9.90 -7.22 -1.32
N LEU A 50 -8.82 -6.42 -1.33
CA LEU A 50 -8.25 -5.77 -2.52
C LEU A 50 -7.00 -6.49 -3.03
N MET A 51 -6.73 -7.70 -2.54
CA MET A 51 -5.75 -8.60 -3.18
C MET A 51 -6.41 -9.25 -4.39
N ARG A 52 -5.62 -9.45 -5.46
CA ARG A 52 -6.06 -10.35 -6.52
C ARG A 52 -6.22 -11.78 -5.98
N PRO A 53 -7.21 -12.53 -6.49
CA PRO A 53 -7.33 -13.96 -6.20
C PRO A 53 -6.12 -14.75 -6.70
#